data_AF-A0A7S3YBQ1-F1
#
_entry.id   AF-A0A7S3YBQ1-F1
#
_cell.length_a   1.000
_cell.length_b   1.000
_cell.length_c   1.000
_cell.angle_alpha   90.00
_cell.angle_beta   90.00
_cell.angle_gamma   90.00
#
_symmetry.space_group_name_H-M   'P 1'
#
loop_
_entity.id
_entity.type
_entity.pdbx_description
1 polymer ?
#
loop_
_entity_poly.entity_id
_entity_poly.type
_entity_poly.pdbx_seq_one_letter_code
_entity_poly.pdbx_strand_id
1 'polypeptide(L)'
;KKGTLDDKTVTWVAMLVQEGEANAADQRLLEFTLLKRHGFRMMRVTLRQVAEACQQQDMSGKPLIIDGRHVALVYFRAGYTPRDYTSDIDWKGYECIELSRAIKCPCISYHLAGTKKVQQKLCEPGEVE
;
A
#
# COMPACT_ATOMS: atom_id res chain seq x y z
N LYS A 1 -23.62 -1.10 -18.80
CA LYS A 1 -23.83 0.28 -18.29
C LYS A 1 -22.66 0.59 -17.35
N LYS A 2 -21.70 1.43 -17.77
CA LYS A 2 -20.60 1.89 -16.90
C LYS A 2 -21.23 2.82 -15.85
N GLY A 3 -21.36 2.36 -14.62
CA GLY A 3 -21.78 3.21 -13.51
C GLY A 3 -20.71 4.27 -13.30
N THR A 4 -21.07 5.53 -13.53
CA THR A 4 -20.27 6.67 -13.07
C THR A 4 -20.31 6.66 -11.54
N LEU A 5 -19.16 6.34 -10.93
CA LEU A 5 -18.98 6.42 -9.49
C LEU A 5 -19.13 7.88 -9.06
N ASP A 6 -20.04 8.14 -8.12
CA ASP A 6 -20.22 9.44 -7.47
C ASP A 6 -18.91 9.83 -6.76
N ASP A 7 -18.49 11.08 -6.83
CA ASP A 7 -17.17 11.55 -6.36
C ASP A 7 -16.99 11.36 -4.84
N LYS A 8 -18.11 11.27 -4.09
CA LYS A 8 -18.14 10.90 -2.66
C LYS A 8 -18.05 9.38 -2.40
N THR A 9 -18.13 8.56 -3.44
CA THR A 9 -18.05 7.09 -3.42
C THR A 9 -16.86 6.52 -4.19
N VAL A 10 -16.07 7.38 -4.87
CA VAL A 10 -14.87 6.94 -5.60
C VAL A 10 -13.85 6.46 -4.59
N THR A 11 -13.63 5.14 -4.58
CA THR A 11 -12.61 4.54 -3.74
C THR A 11 -11.29 4.46 -4.52
N TRP A 12 -10.23 4.97 -3.91
CA TRP A 12 -8.91 5.11 -4.54
C TRP A 12 -7.99 3.94 -4.22
N VAL A 13 -7.02 3.72 -5.11
CA VAL A 13 -5.86 2.89 -4.85
C VAL A 13 -4.67 3.80 -4.52
N ALA A 14 -3.99 3.55 -3.42
CA ALA A 14 -2.72 4.21 -3.10
C ALA A 14 -1.57 3.30 -3.53
N MET A 15 -0.67 3.79 -4.38
CA MET A 15 0.61 3.15 -4.64
C MET A 15 1.65 3.79 -3.73
N LEU A 16 2.16 3.01 -2.78
CA LEU A 16 3.24 3.45 -1.91
C LEU A 16 4.56 3.42 -2.70
N VAL A 17 5.27 4.55 -2.79
CA VAL A 17 6.46 4.70 -3.63
C VAL A 17 7.63 5.27 -2.84
N GLN A 18 8.85 5.02 -3.31
CA GLN A 18 10.06 5.58 -2.72
C GLN A 18 10.17 7.08 -3.02
N GLU A 19 10.84 7.84 -2.15
CA GLU A 19 11.27 9.19 -2.48
C GLU A 19 12.26 9.12 -3.66
N GLY A 20 11.98 9.85 -4.74
CA GLY A 20 12.84 9.83 -5.94
C GLY A 20 12.75 8.56 -6.80
N GLU A 21 11.63 7.83 -6.77
CA GLU A 21 11.39 6.61 -7.55
C GLU A 21 11.85 6.71 -9.03
N ALA A 22 12.83 5.88 -9.40
CA ALA A 22 13.42 5.86 -10.74
C ALA A 22 12.63 4.99 -11.73
N ASN A 23 11.89 3.99 -11.25
CA ASN A 23 11.12 3.06 -12.07
C ASN A 23 9.65 3.48 -12.23
N ALA A 24 9.40 4.79 -12.33
CA ALA A 24 8.06 5.34 -12.46
C ALA A 24 7.35 4.91 -13.76
N ALA A 25 8.10 4.57 -14.83
CA ALA A 25 7.52 4.15 -16.11
C ALA A 25 6.71 2.84 -15.98
N ASP A 26 7.29 1.80 -15.35
CA ASP A 26 6.61 0.54 -15.05
C ASP A 26 5.37 0.78 -14.19
N GLN A 27 5.51 1.59 -13.15
CA GLN A 27 4.43 1.89 -12.21
C GLN A 27 3.28 2.66 -12.87
N ARG A 28 3.57 3.62 -13.77
CA ARG A 28 2.55 4.38 -14.49
C ARG A 28 1.73 3.52 -15.44
N LEU A 29 2.31 2.44 -15.99
CA LEU A 29 1.55 1.51 -16.80
C LEU A 29 0.40 0.86 -16.00
N LEU A 30 0.65 0.51 -14.73
CA LEU A 30 -0.38 -0.01 -13.84
C LEU A 30 -1.47 1.04 -13.56
N GLU A 31 -1.07 2.27 -13.25
CA GLU A 31 -1.99 3.39 -13.03
C GLU A 31 -2.90 3.63 -14.26
N PHE A 32 -2.32 3.72 -15.45
CA PHE A 32 -3.09 3.90 -16.69
C PHE A 32 -4.00 2.72 -16.99
N THR A 33 -3.52 1.50 -16.77
CA THR A 33 -4.29 0.28 -17.00
C THR A 33 -5.50 0.23 -16.06
N LEU A 34 -5.27 0.53 -14.78
CA LEU A 34 -6.31 0.56 -13.77
C LEU A 34 -7.40 1.59 -14.11
N LEU A 35 -7.00 2.81 -14.51
CA LEU A 35 -7.95 3.85 -14.90
C LEU A 35 -8.68 3.51 -16.22
N LYS A 36 -7.96 3.16 -17.28
CA LYS A 36 -8.54 2.99 -18.62
C LYS A 36 -9.38 1.71 -18.74
N ARG A 37 -8.95 0.62 -18.13
CA ARG A 37 -9.62 -0.69 -18.23
C ARG A 37 -10.65 -0.90 -17.12
N HIS A 38 -10.37 -0.47 -15.89
CA HIS A 38 -11.20 -0.79 -14.73
C HIS A 38 -11.90 0.42 -14.11
N GLY A 39 -11.50 1.66 -14.45
CA GLY A 39 -12.14 2.87 -13.96
C GLY A 39 -11.74 3.29 -12.54
N PHE A 40 -10.79 2.59 -11.90
CA PHE A 40 -10.27 2.98 -10.59
C PHE A 40 -9.15 4.01 -10.74
N ARG A 41 -9.16 5.00 -9.85
CA ARG A 41 -8.11 6.01 -9.77
C ARG A 41 -7.03 5.55 -8.80
N MET A 42 -5.79 5.92 -9.12
CA MET A 42 -4.63 5.63 -8.29
C MET A 42 -3.94 6.95 -7.91
N MET A 43 -3.42 7.00 -6.69
CA MET A 43 -2.54 8.08 -6.23
C MET A 43 -1.20 7.50 -5.80
N ARG A 44 -0.13 8.27 -5.98
CA ARG A 44 1.22 7.90 -5.55
C ARG A 44 1.51 8.60 -4.24
N VAL A 45 1.91 7.86 -3.23
CA VAL A 45 2.15 8.38 -1.88
C VAL A 45 3.44 7.83 -1.29
N THR A 46 4.14 8.62 -0.49
CA THR A 46 5.28 8.15 0.33
C THR A 46 4.81 7.78 1.74
N LEU A 47 5.63 7.05 2.51
CA LEU A 47 5.30 6.73 3.90
C LEU A 47 5.08 7.98 4.76
N ARG A 48 5.90 9.02 4.54
CA ARG A 48 5.74 10.32 5.21
C ARG A 48 4.40 10.97 4.92
N GLN A 49 3.97 11.03 3.66
CA GLN A 49 2.67 11.62 3.29
C GLN A 49 1.49 10.87 3.93
N VAL A 50 1.60 9.55 4.05
CA VAL A 50 0.60 8.74 4.75
C VAL A 50 0.58 9.05 6.25
N ALA A 51 1.75 9.16 6.88
CA ALA A 51 1.86 9.51 8.29
C ALA A 51 1.24 10.88 8.59
N GLU A 52 1.49 11.86 7.72
CA GLU A 52 0.91 13.20 7.80
C GLU A 52 -0.63 13.17 7.67
N ALA A 53 -1.17 12.36 6.75
CA ALA A 53 -2.60 12.20 6.56
C ALA A 53 -3.31 11.59 7.78
N CYS A 54 -2.63 10.74 8.56
CA CYS A 54 -3.23 10.04 9.70
C CYS A 54 -3.13 10.81 11.02
N GLN A 55 -2.35 11.90 11.09
CA GLN A 55 -2.26 12.84 12.23
C GLN A 55 -2.20 12.19 13.64
N GLN A 56 -1.46 11.10 13.80
CA GLN A 56 -1.35 10.34 15.07
C GLN A 56 -2.69 9.79 15.62
N GLN A 57 -3.69 9.62 14.77
CA GLN A 57 -4.91 8.93 15.15
C GLN A 57 -4.66 7.42 15.22
N ASP A 58 -5.26 6.75 16.20
CA ASP A 58 -5.37 5.30 16.18
C ASP A 58 -6.18 4.88 14.95
N MET A 59 -5.56 4.17 14.02
CA MET A 59 -6.15 3.72 12.76
C MET A 59 -6.86 2.37 12.87
N SER A 60 -6.85 1.73 14.04
CA SER A 60 -7.45 0.42 14.27
C SER A 60 -8.91 0.38 13.80
N GLY A 61 -9.17 -0.38 12.73
CA GLY A 61 -10.52 -0.54 12.18
C GLY A 61 -11.09 0.70 11.48
N LYS A 62 -10.29 1.74 11.22
CA LYS A 62 -10.73 2.97 10.53
C LYS A 62 -10.41 2.95 9.04
N PRO A 63 -11.22 3.62 8.19
CA PRO A 63 -10.88 3.79 6.78
C PRO A 63 -9.62 4.65 6.63
N LEU A 64 -8.74 4.27 5.71
CA LEU A 64 -7.61 5.13 5.32
C LEU A 64 -8.11 6.25 4.42
N ILE A 65 -7.82 7.50 4.80
CA ILE A 65 -8.18 8.69 4.03
C ILE A 65 -6.91 9.49 3.79
N ILE A 66 -6.58 9.75 2.52
CA ILE A 66 -5.43 10.56 2.12
C ILE A 66 -5.95 11.69 1.23
N ASP A 67 -5.60 12.94 1.53
CA ASP A 67 -6.08 14.14 0.81
C ASP A 67 -7.61 14.17 0.63
N GLY A 68 -8.35 13.76 1.67
CA GLY A 68 -9.82 13.70 1.67
C GLY A 68 -10.41 12.55 0.84
N ARG A 69 -9.60 11.60 0.37
CA ARG A 69 -10.03 10.47 -0.48
C ARG A 69 -9.94 9.14 0.26
N HIS A 70 -11.01 8.36 0.20
CA HIS A 70 -11.03 7.01 0.76
C HIS A 70 -10.15 6.06 -0.04
N VAL A 71 -9.21 5.39 0.63
CA VAL A 71 -8.31 4.41 0.03
C VAL A 71 -8.81 2.99 0.33
N ALA A 72 -9.16 2.24 -0.71
CA ALA A 72 -9.54 0.82 -0.57
C ALA A 72 -8.33 -0.09 -0.47
N LEU A 73 -7.26 0.23 -1.20
CA LEU A 73 -6.12 -0.65 -1.37
C LEU A 73 -4.83 0.16 -1.36
N VAL A 74 -3.84 -0.33 -0.60
CA VAL A 74 -2.47 0.17 -0.61
C VAL A 74 -1.59 -0.87 -1.31
N TYR A 75 -1.04 -0.50 -2.46
CA TYR A 75 -0.14 -1.30 -3.26
C TYR A 75 1.30 -0.88 -3.00
N PHE A 76 2.08 -1.74 -2.37
CA PHE A 76 3.45 -1.43 -1.98
C PHE A 76 4.40 -1.55 -3.17
N ARG A 77 5.02 -0.43 -3.53
CA ARG A 77 6.20 -0.33 -4.41
C ARG A 77 7.39 0.32 -3.67
N ALA A 78 7.32 0.35 -2.35
CA ALA A 78 8.34 0.77 -1.40
C ALA A 78 8.12 0.06 -0.06
N GLY A 79 9.01 0.26 0.90
CA GLY A 79 8.89 -0.27 2.27
C GLY A 79 9.43 -1.69 2.42
N TYR A 80 10.13 -2.24 1.42
CA TYR A 80 10.70 -3.59 1.42
C TYR A 80 12.20 -3.61 1.81
N THR A 81 12.84 -2.45 1.94
CA THR A 81 14.22 -2.33 2.42
C THR A 81 14.29 -1.35 3.60
N PRO A 82 15.20 -1.55 4.57
CA PRO A 82 15.41 -0.59 5.65
C PRO A 82 15.69 0.85 5.17
N ARG A 83 16.23 1.01 3.95
CA ARG A 83 16.51 2.33 3.36
C ARG A 83 15.27 3.16 3.06
N ASP A 84 14.10 2.52 2.98
CA ASP A 84 12.82 3.20 2.79
C ASP A 84 12.30 3.85 4.08
N TYR A 85 12.90 3.50 5.23
CA TYR A 85 12.53 4.01 6.55
C TYR A 85 13.66 4.90 7.07
N THR A 86 13.62 6.17 6.65
CA THR A 86 14.65 7.15 6.99
C THR A 86 14.49 7.73 8.39
N SER A 87 13.29 7.63 8.96
CA SER A 87 12.94 8.13 10.29
C SER A 87 11.69 7.45 10.86
N ASP A 88 11.40 7.69 12.14
CA ASP A 88 10.22 7.13 12.82
C ASP A 88 8.89 7.54 12.17
N ILE A 89 8.86 8.64 11.41
CA ILE A 89 7.65 9.06 10.69
C ILE A 89 7.27 8.05 9.60
N ASP A 90 8.26 7.40 9.00
CA ASP A 90 8.04 6.42 7.94
C ASP A 90 7.43 5.14 8.52
N TRP A 91 7.88 4.75 9.72
CA TRP A 91 7.28 3.67 10.50
C TRP A 91 5.84 3.97 10.91
N LYS A 92 5.56 5.20 11.36
CA LYS A 92 4.18 5.63 11.65
C LYS A 92 3.30 5.55 10.42
N GLY A 93 3.80 5.93 9.25
CA GLY A 93 3.08 5.80 7.98
C GLY A 93 2.73 4.35 7.66
N TYR A 94 3.68 3.43 7.86
CA TYR A 94 3.46 2.00 7.67
C TYR A 94 2.43 1.44 8.65
N GLU A 95 2.56 1.77 9.94
CA GLU A 95 1.63 1.37 11.00
C GLU A 95 0.20 1.87 10.69
N CYS A 96 0.06 3.11 10.25
CA CYS A 96 -1.23 3.67 9.86
C CYS A 96 -1.89 2.89 8.72
N ILE A 97 -1.12 2.46 7.71
CA ILE A 97 -1.62 1.60 6.63
C ILE A 97 -2.09 0.28 7.21
N GLU A 98 -1.23 -0.39 7.99
CA GLU A 98 -1.47 -1.76 8.42
C GLU A 98 -2.68 -1.87 9.35
N LEU A 99 -2.85 -0.91 10.27
CA LEU A 99 -3.98 -0.84 11.20
C LEU A 99 -5.29 -0.41 10.53
N SER A 100 -5.23 0.26 9.39
CA SER A 100 -6.42 0.69 8.66
C SER A 100 -7.21 -0.47 8.01
N ARG A 101 -8.45 -0.17 7.64
CA ARG A 101 -9.33 -1.06 6.86
C ARG A 101 -8.96 -1.19 5.38
N ALA A 102 -7.95 -0.46 4.90
CA ALA A 102 -7.49 -0.66 3.53
C ALA A 102 -6.97 -2.10 3.37
N ILE A 103 -7.13 -2.65 2.17
CA ILE A 103 -6.50 -3.89 1.74
C ILE A 103 -5.02 -3.57 1.50
N LYS A 104 -4.11 -4.40 2.01
CA LYS A 104 -2.67 -4.23 1.81
C LYS A 104 -2.16 -5.25 0.80
N CYS A 105 -1.35 -4.79 -0.14
CA CYS A 105 -0.70 -5.63 -1.13
C CYS A 105 0.81 -5.36 -1.14
N PRO A 106 1.61 -6.05 -0.30
CA PRO A 106 1.20 -7.07 0.69
C PRO A 106 0.86 -6.48 2.07
N CYS A 107 0.10 -7.21 2.89
CA CYS A 107 0.03 -6.99 4.35
C CYS A 107 1.30 -7.49 5.04
N ILE A 108 1.48 -7.18 6.33
CA ILE A 108 2.71 -7.54 7.06
C ILE A 108 2.96 -9.05 7.09
N SER A 109 1.90 -9.86 7.21
CA SER A 109 2.02 -11.32 7.19
C SER A 109 2.54 -11.83 5.85
N TYR A 110 2.04 -11.28 4.74
CA TYR A 110 2.50 -11.66 3.40
C TYR A 110 3.92 -11.17 3.13
N HIS A 111 4.28 -9.98 3.64
CA HIS A 111 5.65 -9.48 3.57
C HIS A 111 6.62 -10.46 4.25
N LEU A 112 6.32 -10.88 5.49
CA LEU A 112 7.17 -11.79 6.26
C LEU A 112 7.19 -13.21 5.69
N ALA A 113 6.08 -13.69 5.14
CA ALA A 113 6.00 -14.99 4.46
C ALA A 113 6.95 -15.11 3.26
N GLY A 114 7.25 -13.99 2.59
CA GLY A 114 8.20 -13.95 1.46
C GLY A 114 9.68 -13.98 1.86
N THR A 115 10.01 -14.02 3.15
CA THR A 115 11.41 -14.00 3.60
C THR A 115 12.15 -15.28 3.25
N LYS A 116 13.46 -15.18 3.03
CA LYS A 116 14.32 -16.34 2.76
C LYS A 116 14.32 -17.35 3.90
N LYS A 117 14.05 -16.92 5.15
CA LYS A 117 13.94 -17.83 6.28
C LYS A 117 12.68 -18.69 6.18
N VAL A 118 11.54 -18.10 5.83
CA VAL A 118 10.30 -18.86 5.59
C VAL A 118 10.50 -19.80 4.39
N GLN A 119 11.12 -19.33 3.30
CA GLN A 119 11.46 -20.19 2.16
C GLN A 119 12.31 -21.40 2.58
N GLN A 120 13.35 -21.20 3.39
CA GLN A 120 14.18 -22.30 3.90
C GLN A 120 13.38 -23.29 4.74
N LYS A 121 12.48 -22.79 5.59
CA LYS A 121 11.62 -23.63 6.43
C LYS A 121 10.64 -24.46 5.62
N LEU A 122 9.98 -23.88 4.63
CA LEU A 122 9.04 -24.60 3.76
C LEU A 122 9.70 -25.73 2.94
N CYS A 123 11.03 -25.78 2.86
CA CYS A 123 11.77 -26.87 2.23
C CYS A 123 12.19 -27.99 3.20
N GLU A 124 11.86 -27.90 4.50
CA GLU A 124 12.13 -28.97 5.47
C GLU A 124 11.10 -30.11 5.30
N PRO A 125 11.50 -31.39 5.47
CA PRO A 125 10.58 -32.52 5.34
C PRO A 125 9.38 -32.41 6.30
N GLY A 126 8.16 -32.57 5.77
CA GLY A 126 6.92 -32.56 6.56
C GLY A 126 6.26 -31.19 6.78
N GLU A 127 6.79 -30.11 6.17
CA GLU A 127 6.20 -28.76 6.33
C GLU A 127 5.11 -28.44 5.30
N VAL A 128 5.24 -28.94 4.06
CA VAL A 128 4.32 -28.64 2.94
C VAL A 128 3.69 -29.88 2.31
N GLU A 129 4.39 -31.02 2.36
CA GLU A 129 3.92 -32.32 1.88
C GLU A 129 2.84 -32.92 2.80
#